data_AF-A0A961X313-F1
#
_entry.id   AF-A0A961X313-F1
#
_cell.length_a   1.000
_cell.length_b   1.000
_cell.length_c   1.000
_cell.angle_alpha   90.00
_cell.angle_beta   90.00
_cell.angle_gamma   90.00
#
_symmetry.space_group_name_H-M   'P 1'
#
loop_
_entity.id
_entity.type
_entity.pdbx_description
1 polymer ?
#
loop_
_entity_poly.entity_id
_entity_poly.type
_entity_poly.pdbx_seq_one_letter_code
_entity_poly.pdbx_strand_id
1 'polypeptide(L)'
;RADHNTLVAAFFVVLPVQFYLVWIGWYGMYSIFIPVYVFLLLPFVSALSGETRNFLIRISEMQWALMICVFCVSHVPALMNLTIPGHEGRGVLLIAWLVITVQLSDVLQYVWGKLAGRHKIAPRLSPSKTVEGFLGGALSATAIGTALNFMTPFTLWQAGLMGLCVTMMGFLGGLVMSAIKRDRGVKDWGHAIAGHGGFIDRLDSVLFAAPIYFHLLRYYWS
;
A
#
# COMPACT_ATOMS: atom_id res chain seq x y z
N ARG A 1 -28.76 -3.85 7.12
CA ARG A 1 -28.32 -4.52 8.37
C ARG A 1 -27.19 -5.53 8.08
N ALA A 2 -27.14 -6.16 6.90
CA ALA A 2 -26.07 -7.10 6.53
C ALA A 2 -24.64 -6.50 6.52
N ASP A 3 -24.48 -5.22 6.15
CA ASP A 3 -23.15 -4.59 6.15
C ASP A 3 -22.56 -4.42 7.55
N HIS A 4 -23.40 -4.24 8.58
CA HIS A 4 -22.94 -4.04 9.95
C HIS A 4 -22.24 -5.29 10.50
N ASN A 5 -22.82 -6.48 10.33
CA ASN A 5 -22.22 -7.73 10.83
C ASN A 5 -20.92 -8.05 10.09
N THR A 6 -20.85 -7.76 8.79
CA THR A 6 -19.65 -7.99 7.97
C THR A 6 -18.52 -7.01 8.34
N LEU A 7 -18.86 -5.74 8.60
CA LEU A 7 -17.94 -4.73 9.13
C LEU A 7 -17.43 -5.07 10.53
N VAL A 8 -18.32 -5.55 11.41
CA VAL A 8 -17.95 -5.99 12.76
C VAL A 8 -16.99 -7.18 12.68
N ALA A 9 -17.26 -8.18 11.84
CA ALA A 9 -16.34 -9.30 11.64
C ALA A 9 -14.98 -8.84 11.08
N ALA A 10 -14.98 -7.92 10.11
CA ALA A 10 -13.75 -7.35 9.56
C ALA A 10 -12.91 -6.62 10.63
N PHE A 11 -13.54 -5.80 11.46
CA PHE A 11 -12.83 -4.97 12.44
C PHE A 11 -12.42 -5.73 13.70
N PHE A 12 -13.30 -6.57 14.25
CA PHE A 12 -13.09 -7.25 15.53
C PHE A 12 -12.49 -8.65 15.40
N VAL A 13 -12.44 -9.23 14.19
CA VAL A 13 -11.86 -10.56 13.97
C VAL A 13 -10.70 -10.49 12.99
N VAL A 14 -10.94 -10.01 11.75
CA VAL A 14 -9.91 -10.07 10.70
C VAL A 14 -8.69 -9.22 11.04
N LEU A 15 -8.91 -7.98 11.50
CA LEU A 15 -7.82 -7.08 11.90
C LEU A 15 -6.94 -7.65 13.04
N PRO A 16 -7.48 -8.00 14.23
CA PRO A 16 -6.64 -8.52 15.31
C PRO A 16 -5.97 -9.84 14.94
N VAL A 17 -6.64 -10.72 14.19
CA VAL A 17 -6.02 -11.97 13.72
C VAL A 17 -4.86 -11.69 12.77
N GLN A 18 -5.01 -10.79 11.79
CA GLN A 18 -3.91 -10.44 10.88
C GLN A 18 -2.69 -9.91 11.64
N PHE A 19 -2.88 -8.97 12.57
CA PHE A 19 -1.77 -8.40 13.34
C PHE A 19 -1.18 -9.39 14.35
N TYR A 20 -1.98 -10.29 14.90
CA TYR A 20 -1.49 -11.40 15.72
C TYR A 20 -0.62 -12.35 14.91
N LEU A 21 -1.04 -12.72 13.69
CA LEU A 21 -0.25 -13.58 12.80
C LEU A 21 1.08 -12.93 12.40
N VAL A 22 1.08 -11.61 12.18
CA VAL A 22 2.32 -10.84 12.00
C VAL A 22 3.15 -10.87 13.29
N TRP A 23 2.56 -10.65 14.46
CA TRP A 23 3.30 -10.62 15.72
C TRP A 23 4.02 -11.94 16.04
N ILE A 24 3.39 -13.09 15.76
CA ILE A 24 4.02 -14.41 15.93
C ILE A 24 4.99 -14.78 14.79
N GLY A 25 5.10 -13.94 13.75
CA GLY A 25 6.00 -14.16 12.61
C GLY A 25 5.54 -15.28 11.65
N TRP A 26 4.25 -15.65 11.64
CA TRP A 26 3.76 -16.75 10.79
C TRP A 26 3.53 -16.30 9.35
N TYR A 27 4.63 -16.13 8.61
CA TYR A 27 4.66 -15.66 7.22
C TYR A 27 3.61 -16.30 6.31
N GLY A 28 3.64 -17.63 6.22
CA GLY A 28 2.73 -18.35 5.33
C GLY A 28 1.26 -18.04 5.62
N MET A 29 0.89 -17.83 6.88
CA MET A 29 -0.48 -17.55 7.26
C MET A 29 -0.89 -16.10 6.99
N TYR A 30 -0.15 -15.09 7.46
CA TYR A 30 -0.60 -13.70 7.26
C TYR A 30 -0.55 -13.25 5.79
N SER A 31 0.29 -13.88 4.95
CA SER A 31 0.32 -13.61 3.50
C SER A 31 -0.90 -14.15 2.75
N ILE A 32 -1.52 -15.24 3.22
CA ILE A 32 -2.69 -15.84 2.57
C ILE A 32 -4.01 -15.59 3.32
N PHE A 33 -3.96 -15.16 4.59
CA PHE A 33 -5.12 -14.98 5.45
C PHE A 33 -6.19 -14.12 4.81
N ILE A 34 -5.84 -12.89 4.42
CA ILE A 34 -6.80 -11.98 3.79
C ILE A 34 -7.04 -12.35 2.31
N PRO A 35 -6.01 -12.53 1.45
CA PRO A 35 -6.21 -12.73 0.03
C PRO A 35 -6.89 -14.05 -0.35
N VAL A 36 -6.80 -15.08 0.50
CA VAL A 36 -7.37 -16.40 0.24
C VAL A 36 -8.52 -16.70 1.21
N TYR A 37 -8.24 -16.80 2.51
CA TYR A 37 -9.25 -17.27 3.45
C TYR A 37 -10.38 -16.26 3.65
N VAL A 38 -10.07 -15.01 3.95
CA VAL A 38 -11.10 -13.97 4.14
C VAL A 38 -11.79 -13.66 2.82
N PHE A 39 -11.06 -13.64 1.70
CA PHE A 39 -11.64 -13.46 0.38
C PHE A 39 -12.74 -14.49 0.06
N LEU A 40 -12.52 -15.77 0.38
CA LEU A 40 -13.49 -16.85 0.14
C LEU A 40 -14.59 -16.92 1.20
N LEU A 41 -14.28 -16.65 2.48
CA LEU A 41 -15.24 -16.75 3.58
C LEU A 41 -16.21 -15.57 3.66
N LEU A 42 -15.78 -14.36 3.30
CA LEU A 42 -16.60 -13.16 3.44
C LEU A 42 -17.88 -13.21 2.57
N PRO A 43 -17.83 -13.62 1.28
CA PRO A 43 -19.03 -13.85 0.48
C PRO A 43 -19.97 -14.89 1.09
N PHE A 44 -19.43 -15.99 1.62
CA PHE A 44 -20.21 -17.06 2.24
C PHE A 44 -20.96 -16.55 3.48
N VAL A 45 -20.26 -15.87 4.39
CA VAL A 45 -20.88 -15.27 5.59
C VAL A 45 -21.93 -14.23 5.21
N SER A 46 -21.65 -13.40 4.20
CA SER A 46 -22.62 -12.43 3.68
C SER A 46 -23.86 -13.12 3.09
N ALA A 47 -23.70 -14.25 2.39
CA ALA A 47 -24.80 -15.00 1.79
C ALA A 47 -25.74 -15.62 2.86
N LEU A 48 -25.21 -16.02 4.02
CA LEU A 48 -26.02 -16.51 5.14
C LEU A 48 -26.99 -15.46 5.71
N SER A 49 -26.75 -14.17 5.46
CA SER A 49 -27.69 -13.10 5.85
C SER A 49 -28.96 -13.06 4.99
N GLY A 50 -28.99 -13.78 3.86
CA GLY A 50 -30.11 -13.79 2.91
C GLY A 50 -30.27 -12.49 2.11
N GLU A 51 -29.41 -11.49 2.30
CA GLU A 51 -29.58 -10.17 1.69
C GLU A 51 -28.88 -10.06 0.32
N THR A 52 -29.67 -10.08 -0.77
CA THR A 52 -29.16 -10.13 -2.16
C THR A 52 -28.90 -8.78 -2.81
N ARG A 53 -29.44 -7.68 -2.27
CA ARG A 53 -29.35 -6.35 -2.87
C ARG A 53 -27.90 -5.88 -2.96
N ASN A 54 -27.40 -5.52 -4.14
CA ASN A 54 -26.02 -5.07 -4.35
C ASN A 54 -24.95 -6.02 -3.77
N PHE A 55 -25.26 -7.31 -3.65
CA PHE A 55 -24.43 -8.29 -2.94
C PHE A 55 -22.95 -8.26 -3.38
N LEU A 56 -22.71 -8.33 -4.69
CA LEU A 56 -21.36 -8.32 -5.27
C LEU A 56 -20.61 -7.01 -4.98
N ILE A 57 -21.29 -5.87 -5.06
CA ILE A 57 -20.69 -4.55 -4.82
C ILE A 57 -20.21 -4.47 -3.37
N ARG A 58 -21.07 -4.78 -2.40
CA ARG A 58 -20.74 -4.71 -0.97
C ARG A 58 -19.59 -5.63 -0.59
N ILE A 59 -19.57 -6.86 -1.13
CA ILE A 59 -18.48 -7.81 -0.91
C ILE A 59 -17.18 -7.29 -1.49
N SER A 60 -17.22 -6.80 -2.74
CA SER A 60 -16.03 -6.26 -3.42
C SER A 60 -15.47 -5.07 -2.63
N GLU A 61 -16.33 -4.17 -2.17
CA GLU A 61 -15.94 -3.02 -1.34
C GLU A 61 -15.29 -3.46 -0.02
N MET A 62 -15.87 -4.44 0.67
CA MET A 62 -15.33 -4.97 1.92
C MET A 62 -13.98 -5.67 1.72
N GLN A 63 -13.84 -6.47 0.65
CA GLN A 63 -12.59 -7.13 0.31
C GLN A 63 -11.50 -6.10 -0.02
N TRP A 64 -11.81 -5.08 -0.82
CA TRP A 64 -10.86 -4.00 -1.12
C TRP A 64 -10.46 -3.21 0.12
N ALA A 65 -11.41 -2.92 1.00
CA ALA A 65 -11.14 -2.24 2.27
C ALA A 65 -10.19 -3.08 3.16
N LEU A 66 -10.43 -4.39 3.28
CA LEU A 66 -9.55 -5.29 4.03
C LEU A 66 -8.15 -5.40 3.40
N MET A 67 -8.07 -5.47 2.07
CA MET A 67 -6.79 -5.51 1.36
C MET A 67 -5.98 -4.24 1.62
N ILE A 68 -6.56 -3.06 1.51
CA ILE A 68 -5.83 -1.79 1.66
C ILE A 68 -5.57 -1.47 3.13
N CYS A 69 -6.58 -1.55 3.99
CA CYS A 69 -6.51 -1.05 5.36
C CYS A 69 -5.93 -2.07 6.35
N VAL A 70 -5.91 -3.36 6.02
CA VAL A 70 -5.42 -4.40 6.94
C VAL A 70 -4.24 -5.14 6.32
N PHE A 71 -4.43 -5.75 5.15
CA PHE A 71 -3.36 -6.54 4.52
C PHE A 71 -2.15 -5.65 4.18
N CYS A 72 -2.32 -4.60 3.39
CA CYS A 72 -1.23 -3.71 2.99
C CYS A 72 -0.56 -3.03 4.18
N VAL A 73 -1.35 -2.52 5.14
CA VAL A 73 -0.82 -1.90 6.38
C VAL A 73 0.03 -2.90 7.16
N SER A 74 -0.43 -4.15 7.32
CA SER A 74 0.27 -5.18 8.11
C SER A 74 1.66 -5.55 7.56
N HIS A 75 1.93 -5.30 6.27
CA HIS A 75 3.23 -5.57 5.67
C HIS A 75 4.31 -4.56 6.06
N VAL A 76 3.93 -3.39 6.58
CA VAL A 76 4.88 -2.40 7.10
C VAL A 76 5.56 -2.92 8.39
N PRO A 77 4.84 -3.27 9.48
CA PRO A 77 5.46 -3.86 10.66
C PRO A 77 5.98 -5.28 10.41
N ALA A 78 5.46 -6.02 9.43
CA ALA A 78 6.00 -7.34 9.08
C ALA A 78 7.47 -7.28 8.66
N LEU A 79 7.96 -6.15 8.14
CA LEU A 79 9.40 -5.94 7.87
C LEU A 79 10.29 -6.12 9.10
N MET A 80 9.75 -5.95 10.31
CA MET A 80 10.47 -6.20 11.56
C MET A 80 10.71 -7.69 11.83
N ASN A 81 9.93 -8.58 11.20
CA ASN A 81 10.06 -10.03 11.37
C ASN A 81 11.09 -10.65 10.42
N LEU A 82 11.67 -9.87 9.51
CA LEU A 82 12.65 -10.37 8.54
C LEU A 82 14.01 -10.55 9.20
N THR A 83 14.56 -11.75 9.08
CA THR A 83 15.92 -12.09 9.51
C THR A 83 16.83 -12.10 8.29
N ILE A 84 17.55 -11.00 8.08
CA ILE A 84 18.46 -10.84 6.94
C ILE A 84 19.91 -10.93 7.44
N PRO A 85 20.74 -11.85 6.90
CA PRO A 85 22.15 -11.96 7.28
C PRO A 85 22.88 -10.62 7.14
N GLY A 86 23.56 -10.18 8.20
CA GLY A 86 24.28 -8.90 8.22
C GLY A 86 23.40 -7.65 8.40
N HIS A 87 22.08 -7.82 8.58
CA HIS A 87 21.12 -6.73 8.80
C HIS A 87 20.13 -7.07 9.93
N GLU A 88 20.54 -7.90 10.87
CA GLU A 88 19.71 -8.33 12.00
C GLU A 88 19.33 -7.17 12.92
N GLY A 89 18.08 -7.16 13.40
CA GLY A 89 17.56 -6.12 14.29
C GLY A 89 17.39 -4.73 13.64
N ARG A 90 17.68 -4.59 12.35
CA ARG A 90 17.60 -3.31 11.61
C ARG A 90 16.34 -3.16 10.77
N GLY A 91 15.29 -3.94 11.03
CA GLY A 91 14.02 -3.85 10.31
C GLY A 91 13.40 -2.44 10.29
N VAL A 92 13.65 -1.63 11.31
CA VAL A 92 13.23 -0.20 11.34
C VAL A 92 13.88 0.61 10.21
N LEU A 93 15.13 0.31 9.83
CA LEU A 93 15.79 0.99 8.71
C LEU A 93 15.15 0.62 7.37
N LEU A 94 14.67 -0.61 7.20
CA LEU A 94 13.92 -1.04 6.01
C LEU A 94 12.60 -0.28 5.88
N ILE A 95 11.89 -0.12 7.00
CA ILE A 95 10.66 0.68 7.07
C ILE A 95 10.96 2.14 6.71
N ALA A 96 12.00 2.71 7.32
CA ALA A 96 12.41 4.09 7.06
C ALA A 96 12.79 4.30 5.59
N TRP A 97 13.59 3.40 5.01
CA TRP A 97 13.98 3.45 3.60
C TRP A 97 12.77 3.39 2.66
N LEU A 98 11.83 2.48 2.93
CA LEU A 98 10.58 2.36 2.16
C LEU A 98 9.78 3.66 2.21
N VAL A 99 9.51 4.17 3.41
CA VAL A 99 8.68 5.38 3.60
C VAL A 99 9.35 6.59 2.96
N ILE A 100 10.66 6.79 3.19
CA ILE A 100 11.41 7.92 2.63
C ILE A 100 11.40 7.86 1.10
N THR A 101 11.73 6.72 0.52
CA THR A 101 11.84 6.57 -0.94
C THR A 101 10.49 6.79 -1.63
N VAL A 102 9.42 6.18 -1.10
CA VAL A 102 8.08 6.29 -1.69
C VAL A 102 7.51 7.69 -1.51
N GLN A 103 7.60 8.29 -0.32
CA GLN A 103 7.07 9.65 -0.11
C GLN A 103 7.87 10.72 -0.85
N LEU A 104 9.19 10.57 -0.96
CA LEU A 104 9.98 11.44 -1.84
C LEU A 104 9.52 11.32 -3.28
N SER A 105 9.13 10.13 -3.75
CA SER A 105 8.55 9.97 -5.08
C SER A 105 7.29 10.80 -5.26
N ASP A 106 6.36 10.79 -4.30
CA ASP A 106 5.13 11.58 -4.43
C ASP A 106 5.41 13.09 -4.49
N VAL A 107 6.35 13.58 -3.66
CA VAL A 107 6.79 14.97 -3.69
C VAL A 107 7.46 15.31 -5.02
N LEU A 108 8.39 14.48 -5.49
CA LEU A 108 9.13 14.73 -6.71
C LEU A 108 8.24 14.61 -7.95
N GLN A 109 7.26 13.71 -7.95
CA GLN A 109 6.25 13.63 -9.01
C GLN A 109 5.44 14.91 -9.11
N TYR A 110 5.06 15.51 -7.97
CA TYR A 110 4.39 16.80 -7.94
C TYR A 110 5.30 17.93 -8.46
N VAL A 111 6.56 17.98 -8.02
CA VAL A 111 7.54 19.00 -8.44
C VAL A 111 7.80 18.93 -9.94
N TRP A 112 8.20 17.75 -10.46
CA TRP A 112 8.42 17.55 -11.89
C TRP A 112 7.16 17.76 -12.71
N GLY A 113 6.00 17.36 -12.18
CA GLY A 113 4.71 17.59 -12.83
C GLY A 113 4.38 19.08 -12.97
N LYS A 114 4.77 19.91 -12.00
CA LYS A 114 4.57 21.37 -12.08
C LYS A 114 5.60 22.07 -12.96
N LEU A 115 6.84 21.60 -12.96
CA LEU A 115 7.95 22.22 -13.72
C LEU A 115 7.90 21.86 -15.22
N ALA A 116 7.64 20.60 -15.55
CA ALA A 116 7.78 20.06 -16.90
C ALA A 116 6.53 19.30 -17.40
N GLY A 117 5.46 19.24 -16.62
CA GLY A 117 4.27 18.47 -16.97
C GLY A 117 3.53 19.03 -18.17
N ARG A 118 3.42 18.22 -19.23
CA ARG A 118 2.67 18.56 -20.45
C ARG A 118 1.60 17.50 -20.74
N HIS A 119 1.92 16.23 -20.54
CA HIS A 119 1.03 15.12 -20.87
C HIS A 119 0.36 14.56 -19.62
N LYS A 120 -0.97 14.67 -19.52
CA LYS A 120 -1.73 14.10 -18.40
C LYS A 120 -1.86 12.58 -18.55
N ILE A 121 -1.59 11.83 -17.48
CA ILE A 121 -1.67 10.36 -17.49
C ILE A 121 -3.12 9.89 -17.37
N ALA A 122 -3.84 10.42 -16.38
CA ALA A 122 -5.18 9.96 -16.03
C ALA A 122 -6.10 11.16 -15.72
N PRO A 123 -6.46 11.98 -16.73
CA PRO A 123 -7.14 13.26 -16.51
C PRO A 123 -8.49 13.16 -15.81
N ARG A 124 -9.20 12.02 -15.95
CA ARG A 124 -10.48 11.77 -15.25
C ARG A 124 -10.29 11.35 -13.79
N LEU A 125 -9.16 10.72 -13.45
CA LEU A 125 -8.88 10.23 -12.10
C LEU A 125 -8.16 11.29 -11.27
N SER A 126 -7.05 11.82 -11.82
CA SER A 126 -6.22 12.84 -11.20
C SER A 126 -5.77 13.88 -12.24
N PRO A 127 -6.34 15.10 -12.21
CA PRO A 127 -6.05 16.13 -13.20
C PRO A 127 -4.63 16.71 -13.09
N SER A 128 -3.92 16.46 -11.98
CA SER A 128 -2.56 16.95 -11.71
C SER A 128 -1.45 15.97 -12.05
N LYS A 129 -1.74 14.67 -12.31
CA LYS A 129 -0.69 13.69 -12.61
C LYS A 129 -0.29 13.73 -14.10
N THR A 130 0.99 13.98 -14.35
CA THR A 130 1.59 14.06 -15.69
C THR A 130 2.64 12.98 -15.92
N VAL A 131 2.87 12.61 -17.19
CA VAL A 131 3.86 11.59 -17.60
C VAL A 131 5.26 12.04 -17.20
N GLU A 132 5.58 13.31 -17.42
CA GLU A 132 6.86 13.90 -17.05
C GLU A 132 7.04 13.93 -15.53
N GLY A 133 5.97 14.21 -14.78
CA GLY A 133 5.95 14.13 -13.33
C GLY A 133 6.24 12.71 -12.85
N PHE A 134 5.56 11.71 -13.41
CA PHE A 134 5.80 10.30 -13.08
C PHE A 134 7.24 9.87 -13.37
N LEU A 135 7.73 10.10 -14.58
CA LEU A 135 9.08 9.67 -14.98
C LEU A 135 10.16 10.42 -14.18
N GLY A 136 10.06 11.75 -14.07
CA GLY A 136 11.03 12.55 -13.33
C GLY A 136 11.02 12.22 -11.84
N GLY A 137 9.83 12.08 -11.26
CA GLY A 137 9.66 11.73 -9.85
C GLY A 137 10.12 10.31 -9.51
N ALA A 138 9.77 9.31 -10.33
CA ALA A 138 10.22 7.94 -10.14
C ALA A 138 11.74 7.81 -10.27
N LEU A 139 12.35 8.38 -11.32
CA LEU A 139 13.80 8.31 -11.54
C LEU A 139 14.57 9.04 -10.43
N SER A 140 14.13 10.24 -10.05
CA SER A 140 14.78 11.03 -9.00
C SER A 140 14.66 10.36 -7.63
N ALA A 141 13.48 9.86 -7.26
CA ALA A 141 13.29 9.14 -6.01
C ALA A 141 14.06 7.81 -5.99
N THR A 142 14.15 7.10 -7.13
CA THR A 142 14.97 5.90 -7.26
C THR A 142 16.45 6.21 -7.06
N ALA A 143 16.96 7.29 -7.64
CA ALA A 143 18.34 7.72 -7.44
C ALA A 143 18.62 8.05 -5.97
N ILE A 144 17.69 8.73 -5.29
CA ILE A 144 17.81 9.01 -3.85
C ILE A 144 17.75 7.71 -3.03
N GLY A 145 16.79 6.83 -3.30
CA GLY A 145 16.69 5.52 -2.64
C GLY A 145 17.96 4.66 -2.84
N THR A 146 18.60 4.77 -4.01
CA THR A 146 19.90 4.15 -4.31
C THR A 146 21.01 4.74 -3.46
N ALA A 147 21.06 6.07 -3.31
CA ALA A 147 22.03 6.75 -2.46
C ALA A 147 21.84 6.42 -0.97
N LEU A 148 20.62 6.07 -0.57
CA LEU A 148 20.27 5.62 0.79
C LEU A 148 20.55 4.12 1.04
N ASN A 149 21.36 3.45 0.19
CA ASN A 149 21.62 2.01 0.34
C ASN A 149 22.21 1.63 1.70
N PHE A 150 22.88 2.54 2.41
CA PHE A 150 23.47 2.31 3.74
C PHE A 150 22.42 1.94 4.79
N MET A 151 21.15 2.27 4.54
CA MET A 151 20.02 1.89 5.38
C MET A 151 19.54 0.45 5.13
N THR A 152 20.04 -0.20 4.08
CA THR A 152 19.51 -1.48 3.56
C THR A 152 20.62 -2.52 3.39
N PRO A 153 20.28 -3.82 3.28
CA PRO A 153 21.24 -4.86 2.93
C PRO A 153 21.60 -4.89 1.43
N PHE A 154 21.25 -3.85 0.67
CA PHE A 154 21.34 -3.84 -0.79
C PHE A 154 22.68 -3.29 -1.30
N THR A 155 23.20 -3.88 -2.37
CA THR A 155 24.19 -3.21 -3.23
C THR A 155 23.55 -2.01 -3.94
N LEU A 156 24.35 -1.09 -4.49
CA LEU A 156 23.82 0.09 -5.21
C LEU A 156 22.84 -0.30 -6.33
N TRP A 157 23.17 -1.32 -7.12
CA TRP A 157 22.29 -1.79 -8.20
C TRP A 157 20.97 -2.35 -7.66
N GLN A 158 21.01 -3.14 -6.60
CA GLN A 158 19.81 -3.70 -5.96
C GLN A 158 18.95 -2.60 -5.33
N ALA A 159 19.55 -1.61 -4.68
CA ALA A 159 18.83 -0.48 -4.11
C ALA A 159 18.12 0.35 -5.20
N GLY A 160 18.74 0.51 -6.37
CA GLY A 160 18.11 1.14 -7.54
C GLY A 160 16.95 0.34 -8.10
N LEU A 161 17.10 -0.98 -8.27
CA LEU A 161 16.02 -1.84 -8.73
C LEU A 161 14.84 -1.81 -7.75
N MET A 162 15.11 -1.97 -6.45
CA MET A 162 14.11 -1.90 -5.40
C MET A 162 13.43 -0.53 -5.35
N GLY A 163 14.20 0.55 -5.48
CA GLY A 163 13.70 1.93 -5.52
C GLY A 163 12.74 2.14 -6.69
N LEU A 164 13.10 1.66 -7.88
CA LEU A 164 12.23 1.73 -9.04
C LEU A 164 10.94 0.94 -8.82
N CYS A 165 11.04 -0.29 -8.29
CA CYS A 165 9.87 -1.11 -8.00
C CYS A 165 8.91 -0.44 -7.01
N VAL A 166 9.40 0.05 -5.87
CA VAL A 166 8.51 0.66 -4.85
C VAL A 166 7.90 1.98 -5.32
N THR A 167 8.62 2.79 -6.10
CA THR A 167 8.09 4.04 -6.64
C THR A 167 7.04 3.80 -7.71
N MET A 168 7.22 2.78 -8.56
CA MET A 168 6.19 2.34 -9.51
C MET A 168 4.93 1.84 -8.79
N MET A 169 5.09 0.98 -7.77
CA MET A 169 3.96 0.44 -7.01
C MET A 169 3.23 1.54 -6.24
N GLY A 170 3.96 2.50 -5.66
CA GLY A 170 3.35 3.66 -5.01
C GLY A 170 2.55 4.52 -5.98
N PHE A 171 3.06 4.75 -7.19
CA PHE A 171 2.33 5.47 -8.23
C PHE A 171 1.03 4.77 -8.63
N LEU A 172 1.09 3.46 -8.90
CA LEU A 172 -0.06 2.63 -9.25
C LEU A 172 -1.10 2.62 -8.12
N GLY A 173 -0.65 2.49 -6.86
CA GLY A 173 -1.52 2.58 -5.70
C GLY A 173 -2.26 3.89 -5.59
N GLY A 174 -1.56 5.02 -5.81
CA GLY A 174 -2.19 6.34 -5.84
C GLY A 174 -3.22 6.50 -6.95
N LEU A 175 -3.04 5.84 -8.12
CA LEU A 175 -4.05 5.82 -9.18
C LEU A 175 -5.30 5.00 -8.78
N VAL A 176 -5.10 3.82 -8.19
CA VAL A 176 -6.19 2.97 -7.69
C VAL A 176 -6.99 3.71 -6.61
N MET A 177 -6.32 4.32 -5.64
CA MET A 177 -6.97 5.09 -4.59
C MET A 177 -7.69 6.32 -5.14
N SER A 178 -7.11 7.02 -6.12
CA SER A 178 -7.80 8.11 -6.82
C SER A 178 -9.07 7.61 -7.52
N ALA A 179 -9.04 6.44 -8.16
CA ALA A 179 -10.22 5.87 -8.82
C ALA A 179 -11.33 5.50 -7.82
N ILE A 180 -10.98 4.84 -6.71
CA ILE A 180 -11.94 4.49 -5.65
C ILE A 180 -12.59 5.75 -5.08
N LYS A 181 -11.82 6.82 -4.87
CA LYS A 181 -12.37 8.11 -4.40
C LYS A 181 -13.39 8.69 -5.38
N ARG A 182 -13.08 8.69 -6.69
CA ARG A 182 -14.01 9.17 -7.72
C ARG A 182 -15.28 8.34 -7.82
N ASP A 183 -15.17 7.03 -7.68
CA ASP A 183 -16.32 6.11 -7.68
C ASP A 183 -17.26 6.41 -6.50
N ARG A 184 -16.70 6.71 -5.33
CA ARG A 184 -17.47 7.11 -4.13
C ARG A 184 -17.94 8.58 -4.13
N GLY A 185 -17.64 9.35 -5.17
CA GLY A 185 -18.00 10.77 -5.25
C GLY A 185 -17.26 11.67 -4.26
N VAL A 186 -16.18 11.19 -3.63
CA VAL A 186 -15.37 11.94 -2.66
C VAL A 186 -14.02 12.34 -3.26
N LYS A 187 -13.45 13.44 -2.78
CA LYS A 187 -12.10 13.88 -3.19
C LYS A 187 -11.00 13.38 -2.25
N ASP A 188 -11.29 13.39 -0.95
CA ASP A 188 -10.37 13.05 0.15
C ASP A 188 -11.11 12.14 1.14
N TRP A 189 -10.40 11.18 1.77
CA TRP A 189 -11.01 10.21 2.70
C TRP A 189 -11.36 10.82 4.07
N GLY A 190 -10.87 12.01 4.39
CA GLY A 190 -11.20 12.74 5.61
C GLY A 190 -10.53 14.11 5.70
N HIS A 191 -10.78 14.82 6.79
CA HIS A 191 -10.24 16.17 7.07
C HIS A 191 -9.21 16.17 8.20
N ALA A 192 -8.47 15.07 8.38
CA ALA A 192 -7.56 14.89 9.51
C ALA A 192 -6.51 16.00 9.64
N ILE A 193 -6.12 16.64 8.53
CA ILE A 193 -5.22 17.80 8.52
C ILE A 193 -5.85 18.88 7.64
N ALA A 194 -6.17 20.04 8.22
CA ALA A 194 -6.71 21.18 7.49
C ALA A 194 -5.77 21.54 6.32
N GLY A 195 -6.30 21.45 5.09
CA GLY A 195 -5.57 21.77 3.85
C GLY A 195 -4.75 20.64 3.22
N HIS A 196 -4.71 19.43 3.80
CA HIS A 196 -3.82 18.34 3.32
C HIS A 196 -4.50 16.95 3.12
N GLY A 197 -5.83 16.86 3.20
CA GLY A 197 -6.57 15.61 3.04
C GLY A 197 -6.52 14.69 4.27
N GLY A 198 -6.88 13.42 4.08
CA GLY A 198 -6.91 12.41 5.14
C GLY A 198 -5.54 11.76 5.39
N PHE A 199 -5.34 11.16 6.58
CA PHE A 199 -4.13 10.38 6.89
C PHE A 199 -3.91 9.23 5.90
N ILE A 200 -4.99 8.54 5.51
CA ILE A 200 -4.97 7.46 4.52
C ILE A 200 -4.56 7.97 3.13
N ASP A 201 -4.89 9.21 2.78
CA ASP A 201 -4.48 9.83 1.50
C ASP A 201 -2.96 10.07 1.43
N ARG A 202 -2.25 10.07 2.57
CA ARG A 202 -0.78 10.25 2.60
C ARG A 202 0.00 8.95 2.63
N LEU A 203 -0.67 7.84 2.95
CA LEU A 203 -0.05 6.53 3.02
C LEU A 203 -0.44 5.64 1.84
N ASP A 204 -1.32 6.08 0.94
CA ASP A 204 -1.79 5.28 -0.19
C ASP A 204 -0.64 4.68 -1.02
N SER A 205 0.36 5.48 -1.36
CA SER A 205 1.56 5.03 -2.07
C SER A 205 2.37 4.02 -1.27
N VAL A 206 2.59 4.26 0.02
CA VAL A 206 3.34 3.37 0.92
C VAL A 206 2.61 2.04 1.09
N LEU A 207 1.29 2.07 1.27
CA LEU A 207 0.47 0.87 1.47
C LEU A 207 0.52 -0.06 0.26
N PHE A 208 0.48 0.48 -0.95
CA PHE A 208 0.62 -0.36 -2.15
C PHE A 208 2.04 -0.87 -2.38
N ALA A 209 3.06 -0.09 -2.01
CA ALA A 209 4.45 -0.50 -2.14
C ALA A 209 4.88 -1.54 -1.09
N ALA A 210 4.34 -1.48 0.13
CA ALA A 210 4.79 -2.26 1.28
C ALA A 210 4.71 -3.79 1.08
N PRO A 211 3.60 -4.38 0.60
CA PRO A 211 3.54 -5.83 0.36
C PRO A 211 4.56 -6.30 -0.67
N ILE A 212 4.74 -5.55 -1.76
CA ILE A 212 5.70 -5.92 -2.82
C ILE A 212 7.13 -5.84 -2.28
N TYR A 213 7.46 -4.74 -1.59
CA TYR A 213 8.76 -4.57 -0.94
C TYR A 213 9.06 -5.69 0.05
N PHE A 214 8.09 -6.03 0.91
CA PHE A 214 8.19 -7.11 1.88
C PHE A 214 8.46 -8.46 1.21
N HIS A 215 7.67 -8.84 0.20
CA HIS A 215 7.81 -10.15 -0.45
C HIS A 215 9.13 -10.28 -1.22
N LEU A 216 9.59 -9.19 -1.86
CA LEU A 216 10.90 -9.17 -2.52
C LEU A 216 12.04 -9.37 -1.52
N LEU A 217 12.02 -8.64 -0.40
CA LEU A 217 12.99 -8.83 0.67
C LEU A 217 12.97 -10.25 1.23
N ARG A 218 11.77 -10.78 1.47
CA ARG A 218 11.60 -12.13 2.03
C ARG A 218 12.14 -13.22 1.12
N TYR A 219 11.99 -13.09 -0.19
CA TYR A 219 12.35 -14.13 -1.15
C TYR A 219 13.83 -14.11 -1.54
N TYR A 220 14.44 -12.92 -1.59
CA TYR A 220 15.81 -12.75 -2.08
C TYR A 220 16.86 -12.51 -0.98
N TRP A 221 16.45 -12.08 0.23
CA TRP A 221 17.39 -11.72 1.31
C TRP A 221 17.17 -12.46 2.65
N SER A 222 16.04 -13.13 2.85
CA SER A 222 15.68 -13.83 4.09
C SER A 222 15.40 -15.30 3.84
#